data_AF-A0A3D0SPW8-F1
#
_entry.id   AF-A0A3D0SPW8-F1
#
_cell.length_a   1.000
_cell.length_b   1.000
_cell.length_c   1.000
_cell.angle_alpha   90.00
_cell.angle_beta   90.00
_cell.angle_gamma   90.00
#
_symmetry.space_group_name_H-M   'P 1'
#
loop_
_entity.id
_entity.type
_entity.pdbx_description
1 polymer ?
#
loop_
_entity_poly.entity_id
_entity_poly.type
_entity_poly.pdbx_seq_one_letter_code
_entity_poly.pdbx_strand_id
1 'polypeptide(L)'
;KKALTYPAIVLVFAFVVTAILLLFVIPTFEDLFKGFGAELPALTQFVIDLSATFQEHWYFILGTPVVAIVGFLEARKRSRKFYQLVDRWVLQVPLIGDLVATSANARFARTLSTLFSGGVPLVDALQSVAGATGNYVYEKAVMEMRESVSIGQQLNFAMRKSNLFPDMVIQMVA
;
A
#
# COMPACT_ATOMS: atom_id res chain seq x y z
N LYS A 1 -6.93 -8.29 3.17
CA LYS A 1 -5.73 -8.64 3.98
C LYS A 1 -5.08 -9.96 3.54
N LYS A 2 -5.83 -11.05 3.27
CA LYS A 2 -5.24 -12.36 2.86
C LYS A 2 -4.67 -12.43 1.41
N ALA A 3 -5.11 -11.56 0.49
CA ALA A 3 -4.68 -11.61 -0.92
C ALA A 3 -3.21 -11.21 -1.15
N LEU A 4 -2.62 -10.37 -0.29
CA LEU A 4 -1.22 -9.94 -0.42
C LEU A 4 -0.24 -10.87 0.31
N THR A 5 -0.73 -11.78 1.15
CA THR A 5 0.12 -12.64 1.97
C THR A 5 0.91 -13.63 1.11
N TYR A 6 0.31 -14.19 0.08
CA TYR A 6 0.98 -15.15 -0.81
C TYR A 6 2.09 -14.49 -1.65
N PRO A 7 1.85 -13.38 -2.39
CA PRO A 7 2.92 -12.68 -3.10
C PRO A 7 4.04 -12.19 -2.17
N ALA A 8 3.72 -11.70 -0.98
CA ALA A 8 4.72 -11.22 -0.02
C ALA A 8 5.64 -12.35 0.47
N ILE A 9 5.09 -13.51 0.80
CA ILE A 9 5.88 -14.68 1.23
C ILE A 9 6.82 -15.13 0.10
N VAL A 10 6.32 -15.22 -1.14
CA VAL A 10 7.14 -15.62 -2.29
C VAL A 10 8.28 -14.63 -2.53
N LEU A 11 8.02 -13.32 -2.45
CA LEU A 11 9.05 -12.29 -2.58
C LEU A 11 10.11 -12.37 -1.49
N VAL A 12 9.70 -12.55 -0.22
CA VAL A 12 10.64 -12.73 0.89
C VAL A 12 11.49 -13.98 0.69
N PHE A 13 10.87 -15.09 0.28
CA PHE A 13 11.58 -16.34 0.07
C PHE A 13 12.58 -16.24 -1.10
N ALA A 14 12.15 -15.66 -2.23
CA ALA A 14 13.04 -15.41 -3.37
C ALA A 14 14.23 -14.53 -2.98
N PHE A 15 13.99 -13.50 -2.17
CA PHE A 15 15.03 -12.62 -1.68
C PHE A 15 16.03 -13.35 -0.75
N VAL A 16 15.53 -14.16 0.19
CA VAL A 16 16.38 -14.97 1.09
C VAL A 16 17.23 -15.97 0.30
N VAL A 17 16.63 -16.70 -0.64
CA VAL A 17 17.35 -17.68 -1.48
C VAL A 17 18.42 -16.97 -2.31
N THR A 18 18.09 -15.83 -2.90
CA THR A 18 19.05 -15.02 -3.68
C THR A 18 20.21 -14.56 -2.79
N ALA A 19 19.93 -14.07 -1.59
CA ALA A 19 20.97 -13.65 -0.64
C ALA A 19 21.90 -14.83 -0.26
N ILE A 20 21.36 -16.01 0.01
CA ILE A 20 22.16 -17.21 0.33
C ILE A 20 23.07 -17.59 -0.85
N LEU A 21 22.54 -17.58 -2.08
CA LEU A 21 23.34 -17.88 -3.27
C LEU A 21 24.50 -16.89 -3.44
N LEU A 22 24.22 -15.59 -3.32
CA LEU A 22 25.23 -14.55 -3.48
C LEU A 22 26.30 -14.59 -2.37
N LEU A 23 25.91 -14.82 -1.11
CA LEU A 23 26.81 -14.74 0.03
C LEU A 23 27.64 -16.01 0.28
N PHE A 24 27.11 -17.19 -0.06
CA PHE A 24 27.77 -18.47 0.27
C PHE A 24 28.18 -19.27 -0.96
N VAL A 25 27.33 -19.32 -1.98
CA VAL A 25 27.54 -20.22 -3.12
C VAL A 25 28.52 -19.64 -4.12
N ILE A 26 28.34 -18.38 -4.52
CA ILE A 26 29.25 -17.71 -5.47
C ILE A 26 30.73 -17.65 -5.01
N PRO A 27 31.06 -17.28 -3.75
CA PRO A 27 32.47 -17.29 -3.33
C PRO A 27 33.09 -18.69 -3.33
N THR A 28 32.31 -19.73 -3.03
CA THR A 28 32.80 -21.11 -3.12
C THR A 28 33.18 -21.47 -4.57
N PHE A 29 32.43 -20.98 -5.56
CA PHE A 29 32.80 -21.13 -6.96
C PHE A 29 34.09 -20.39 -7.32
N GLU A 30 34.29 -19.17 -6.80
CA GLU A 30 35.54 -18.41 -7.01
C GLU A 30 36.78 -19.18 -6.55
N ASP A 31 36.73 -19.77 -5.34
CA ASP A 31 37.84 -20.54 -4.78
C ASP A 31 38.18 -21.77 -5.63
N LEU A 32 37.16 -22.44 -6.19
CA LEU A 32 37.35 -23.55 -7.12
C LEU A 32 38.06 -23.11 -8.41
N PHE A 33 37.70 -21.95 -8.97
CA PHE A 33 38.34 -21.43 -10.18
C PHE A 33 39.77 -20.96 -9.94
N LYS A 34 40.06 -20.33 -8.80
CA LYS A 34 41.44 -19.98 -8.40
C LYS A 34 42.33 -21.21 -8.29
N GLY A 35 41.80 -22.35 -7.82
CA GLY A 35 42.51 -23.62 -7.73
C GLY A 35 42.97 -24.21 -9.08
N PHE A 36 42.35 -23.82 -10.19
CA PHE A 36 42.71 -24.27 -11.54
C PHE A 36 43.80 -23.40 -12.21
N GLY A 37 44.22 -22.29 -11.59
CA GLY A 37 45.28 -21.42 -12.13
C GLY A 37 44.90 -20.66 -13.41
N ALA A 38 43.61 -20.55 -13.73
CA ALA A 38 43.10 -19.82 -14.88
C ALA A 38 42.49 -18.48 -14.45
N GLU A 39 42.73 -17.41 -15.21
CA GLU A 39 42.09 -16.12 -15.00
C GLU A 39 40.58 -16.24 -15.29
N LEU A 40 39.77 -15.73 -14.37
CA LEU A 40 38.31 -15.73 -14.50
C LEU A 40 37.89 -14.87 -15.71
N PRO A 41 36.99 -15.35 -16.58
CA PRO A 41 36.37 -14.50 -17.60
C PRO A 41 35.78 -13.22 -16.99
N ALA A 42 35.82 -12.11 -17.72
CA ALA A 42 35.38 -10.79 -17.21
C ALA A 42 33.95 -10.79 -16.64
N LEU A 43 33.05 -11.59 -17.20
CA LEU A 43 31.67 -11.73 -16.71
C LEU A 43 31.60 -12.41 -15.34
N THR A 44 32.43 -13.44 -15.09
CA THR A 44 32.48 -14.13 -13.80
C THR A 44 33.17 -13.30 -12.73
N GLN A 45 34.21 -12.53 -13.10
CA GLN A 45 34.87 -11.59 -12.19
C GLN A 45 33.89 -10.50 -11.72
N PHE A 46 33.10 -9.94 -12.63
CA PHE A 46 32.07 -8.96 -12.28
C PHE A 46 31.05 -9.48 -11.26
N VAL A 47 30.62 -10.74 -11.41
CA VAL A 47 29.68 -11.38 -10.47
C VAL A 47 30.32 -11.60 -9.09
N ILE A 48 31.60 -11.94 -9.06
CA ILE A 48 32.39 -12.09 -7.82
C ILE A 48 32.55 -10.73 -7.12
N ASP A 49 32.92 -9.68 -7.85
CA ASP A 49 33.07 -8.33 -7.29
C ASP A 49 31.75 -7.81 -6.72
N LEU A 50 30.63 -8.12 -7.39
CA LEU A 50 29.28 -7.79 -6.94
C LEU A 50 28.88 -8.58 -5.69
N SER A 51 29.27 -9.86 -5.59
CA SER A 51 29.12 -10.69 -4.39
C SER A 51 29.96 -10.15 -3.23
N ALA A 52 31.23 -9.79 -3.45
CA ALA A 52 32.11 -9.22 -2.42
C ALA A 52 31.54 -7.91 -1.85
N THR A 53 31.03 -7.02 -2.72
CA THR A 53 30.33 -5.79 -2.31
C THR A 53 29.09 -6.12 -1.46
N PHE A 54 28.32 -7.15 -1.87
CA PHE A 54 27.16 -7.62 -1.13
C PHE A 54 27.54 -8.20 0.24
N GLN A 55 28.63 -8.95 0.34
CA GLN A 55 29.13 -9.54 1.58
C GLN A 55 29.64 -8.48 2.56
N GLU A 56 30.27 -7.42 2.08
CA GLU A 56 30.75 -6.33 2.93
C GLU A 56 29.60 -5.44 3.43
N HIS A 57 28.61 -5.15 2.56
CA HIS A 57 27.55 -4.18 2.84
C HIS A 57 26.17 -4.80 3.09
N TRP A 58 26.07 -6.11 3.33
CA TRP A 58 24.77 -6.80 3.47
C TRP A 58 23.87 -6.17 4.53
N TYR A 59 24.43 -5.69 5.65
CA TYR A 59 23.68 -5.00 6.70
C TYR A 59 22.99 -3.72 6.20
N PHE A 60 23.62 -2.95 5.32
CA PHE A 60 23.01 -1.77 4.73
C PHE A 60 21.97 -2.18 3.68
N ILE A 61 22.25 -3.20 2.88
CA ILE A 61 21.33 -3.67 1.83
C ILE A 61 20.06 -4.26 2.43
N LEU A 62 20.15 -4.99 3.55
CA LEU A 62 19.01 -5.57 4.25
C LEU A 62 18.38 -4.62 5.27
N GLY A 63 19.21 -3.81 5.94
CA GLY A 63 18.78 -2.92 7.00
C GLY A 63 18.10 -1.66 6.48
N THR A 64 18.58 -1.07 5.38
CA THR A 64 18.01 0.18 4.85
C THR A 64 16.57 0.03 4.37
N PRO A 65 16.13 -1.04 3.67
CA PRO A 65 14.73 -1.20 3.31
C PRO A 65 13.85 -1.40 4.54
N VAL A 66 14.32 -2.16 5.53
CA VAL A 66 13.58 -2.39 6.78
C VAL A 66 13.40 -1.08 7.55
N VAL A 67 14.47 -0.32 7.75
CA VAL A 67 14.43 0.98 8.43
C VAL A 67 13.59 1.98 7.62
N ALA A 68 13.69 1.99 6.30
CA ALA A 68 12.87 2.84 5.45
C ALA A 68 11.38 2.49 5.53
N ILE A 69 11.03 1.20 5.51
CA ILE A 69 9.63 0.74 5.64
C ILE A 69 9.09 1.09 7.03
N VAL A 70 9.81 0.75 8.10
CA VAL A 70 9.39 1.06 9.47
C VAL A 70 9.29 2.58 9.67
N GLY A 71 10.29 3.34 9.22
CA GLY A 71 10.30 4.79 9.26
C GLY A 71 9.15 5.42 8.48
N PHE A 72 8.85 4.90 7.29
CA PHE A 72 7.70 5.34 6.48
C PHE A 72 6.37 5.03 7.16
N LEU A 73 6.19 3.82 7.70
CA LEU A 73 4.98 3.42 8.42
C LEU A 73 4.78 4.26 9.68
N GLU A 74 5.85 4.52 10.43
CA GLU A 74 5.81 5.32 11.64
C GLU A 74 5.57 6.81 11.32
N ALA A 75 6.23 7.35 10.29
CA ALA A 75 5.98 8.71 9.80
C ALA A 75 4.52 8.88 9.35
N ARG A 76 3.94 7.86 8.70
CA ARG A 76 2.53 7.84 8.29
C ARG A 76 1.56 7.79 9.47
N LYS A 77 1.89 7.09 10.56
CA LYS A 77 1.07 7.10 11.78
C LYS A 77 1.20 8.41 12.55
N ARG A 78 2.41 8.96 12.62
CA ARG A 78 2.75 10.09 13.49
C ARG A 78 2.37 11.44 12.89
N SER A 79 2.45 11.60 11.57
CA SER A 79 2.14 12.84 10.87
C SER A 79 0.84 12.77 10.08
N ARG A 80 -0.19 13.48 10.57
CA ARG A 80 -1.47 13.62 9.86
C ARG A 80 -1.28 14.22 8.46
N LYS A 81 -0.41 15.24 8.31
CA LYS A 81 -0.14 15.86 7.00
C LYS A 81 0.48 14.88 6.01
N PHE A 82 1.40 14.03 6.48
CA PHE A 82 2.05 13.02 5.64
C PHE A 82 1.05 11.94 5.22
N TYR A 83 0.22 11.46 6.16
CA TYR A 83 -0.88 10.55 5.85
C TYR A 83 -1.82 11.09 4.77
N GLN A 84 -2.26 12.35 4.90
CA GLN A 84 -3.16 13.01 3.95
C GLN A 84 -2.53 13.13 2.55
N LEU A 85 -1.24 13.47 2.49
CA LEU A 85 -0.52 13.58 1.23
C LEU A 85 -0.41 12.21 0.55
N VAL A 86 0.03 11.18 1.29
CA VAL A 86 0.15 9.81 0.77
C VAL A 86 -1.19 9.29 0.26
N ASP A 87 -2.27 9.47 1.03
CA ASP A 87 -3.60 9.00 0.64
C ASP A 87 -4.13 9.67 -0.62
N ARG A 88 -3.81 10.95 -0.83
CA ARG A 88 -4.15 11.68 -2.07
C ARG A 88 -3.35 11.19 -3.26
N TRP A 89 -2.05 10.96 -3.07
CA TRP A 89 -1.16 10.44 -4.11
C TRP A 89 -1.52 9.01 -4.53
N VAL A 90 -1.85 8.14 -3.57
CA VAL A 90 -2.24 6.75 -3.82
C VAL A 90 -3.44 6.64 -4.76
N LEU A 91 -4.40 7.57 -4.68
CA LEU A 91 -5.56 7.58 -5.58
C LEU A 91 -5.21 7.95 -7.03
N GLN A 92 -4.05 8.57 -7.28
CA GLN A 92 -3.59 8.93 -8.62
C GLN A 92 -2.74 7.84 -9.28
N VAL A 93 -2.31 6.82 -8.52
CA VAL A 93 -1.50 5.73 -9.04
C VAL A 93 -2.41 4.77 -9.83
N PRO A 94 -2.13 4.49 -11.11
CA PRO A 94 -2.93 3.53 -11.89
C PRO A 94 -2.91 2.15 -11.23
N LEU A 95 -3.99 1.38 -11.39
CA LEU A 95 -4.25 0.07 -10.75
C LEU A 95 -4.48 0.16 -9.22
N ILE A 96 -3.61 0.82 -8.46
CA ILE A 96 -3.73 0.94 -7.01
C ILE A 96 -4.88 1.89 -6.63
N GLY A 97 -4.98 3.02 -7.31
CA GLY A 97 -6.02 4.03 -7.07
C GLY A 97 -7.42 3.45 -7.24
N ASP A 98 -7.65 2.71 -8.32
CA ASP A 98 -8.94 2.04 -8.59
C ASP A 98 -9.30 1.01 -7.52
N LEU A 99 -8.31 0.24 -7.06
CA LEU A 99 -8.46 -0.72 -5.97
C LEU A 99 -8.84 -0.03 -4.65
N VAL A 100 -8.17 1.08 -4.33
CA VAL A 100 -8.44 1.87 -3.12
C VAL A 100 -9.80 2.53 -3.21
N ALA A 101 -10.18 3.12 -4.34
CA ALA A 101 -11.48 3.71 -4.59
C ALA A 101 -12.61 2.68 -4.46
N THR A 102 -12.47 1.52 -5.11
CA THR A 102 -13.43 0.41 -5.03
C THR A 102 -13.55 -0.11 -3.60
N SER A 103 -12.42 -0.27 -2.89
CA SER A 103 -12.42 -0.67 -1.49
C SER A 103 -13.06 0.37 -0.57
N ALA A 104 -12.86 1.66 -0.83
CA ALA A 104 -13.44 2.75 -0.05
C ALA A 104 -14.97 2.78 -0.24
N ASN A 105 -15.44 2.69 -1.48
CA ASN A 105 -16.86 2.59 -1.81
C ASN A 105 -17.53 1.36 -1.20
N ALA A 106 -16.87 0.20 -1.25
CA ALA A 106 -17.40 -1.02 -0.63
C ALA A 106 -17.52 -0.90 0.89
N ARG A 107 -16.51 -0.30 1.56
CA ARG A 107 -16.58 -0.02 3.00
C ARG A 107 -17.65 1.01 3.34
N PHE A 108 -17.76 2.07 2.53
CA PHE A 108 -18.80 3.09 2.66
C PHE A 108 -20.20 2.43 2.64
N ALA A 109 -20.51 1.71 1.58
CA ALA A 109 -21.82 1.08 1.39
C ALA A 109 -22.14 0.06 2.50
N ARG A 110 -21.16 -0.77 2.87
CA ARG A 110 -21.33 -1.80 3.91
C ARG A 110 -21.60 -1.18 5.28
N THR A 111 -20.80 -0.20 5.69
CA THR A 111 -20.95 0.45 6.99
C THR A 111 -22.25 1.25 7.04
N LEU A 112 -22.57 1.99 5.97
CA LEU A 112 -23.81 2.77 5.90
C LEU A 112 -25.04 1.86 5.98
N SER A 113 -25.06 0.77 5.22
CA SER A 113 -26.15 -0.22 5.24
C SER A 113 -26.31 -0.86 6.62
N THR A 114 -25.21 -1.17 7.31
CA THR A 114 -25.26 -1.77 8.66
C THR A 114 -25.85 -0.80 9.68
N LEU A 115 -25.39 0.45 9.68
CA LEU A 115 -25.86 1.46 10.65
C LEU A 115 -27.30 1.89 10.36
N PHE A 116 -27.63 2.11 9.08
CA PHE A 116 -28.96 2.53 8.68
C PHE A 116 -30.01 1.43 8.93
N SER A 117 -29.68 0.17 8.62
CA SER A 117 -30.54 -0.99 8.98
C SER A 117 -30.71 -1.14 10.49
N GLY A 118 -29.75 -0.68 11.28
CA GLY A 118 -29.82 -0.62 12.74
C GLY A 118 -30.63 0.56 13.28
N GLY A 119 -31.22 1.39 12.42
CA GLY A 119 -32.04 2.56 12.80
C GLY A 119 -31.22 3.80 13.17
N VAL A 120 -29.91 3.82 12.90
CA VAL A 120 -29.08 5.00 13.15
C VAL A 120 -29.46 6.11 12.16
N PRO A 121 -29.75 7.34 12.62
CA PRO A 121 -30.05 8.47 11.74
C PRO A 121 -28.94 8.69 10.70
N LEU A 122 -29.33 9.06 9.47
CA LEU A 122 -28.41 9.16 8.33
C LEU A 122 -27.20 10.07 8.61
N VAL A 123 -27.42 11.23 9.24
CA VAL A 123 -26.35 12.20 9.55
C VAL A 123 -25.32 11.61 10.52
N ASP A 124 -25.76 10.83 11.51
CA ASP A 124 -24.88 10.16 12.47
C ASP A 124 -24.18 8.94 11.86
N ALA A 125 -24.90 8.21 11.00
CA ALA A 125 -24.34 7.11 10.23
C ALA A 125 -23.20 7.59 9.32
N LEU A 126 -23.38 8.71 8.61
CA LEU A 126 -22.35 9.29 7.75
C LEU A 126 -21.07 9.65 8.53
N GLN A 127 -21.18 10.12 9.78
CA GLN A 127 -20.00 10.39 10.60
C GLN A 127 -19.20 9.12 10.92
N SER A 128 -19.89 8.03 11.25
CA SER A 128 -19.24 6.74 11.50
C SER A 128 -18.66 6.13 10.22
N VAL A 129 -19.36 6.31 9.09
CA VAL A 129 -18.94 5.82 7.78
C VAL A 129 -17.68 6.55 7.30
N ALA A 130 -17.54 7.85 7.56
CA ALA A 130 -16.36 8.63 7.17
C ALA A 130 -15.06 7.97 7.63
N GLY A 131 -14.98 7.60 8.92
CA GLY A 131 -13.83 6.89 9.48
C GLY A 131 -13.64 5.45 8.96
N ALA A 132 -14.68 4.83 8.42
CA ALA A 132 -14.63 3.48 7.88
C ALA A 132 -14.15 3.41 6.42
N THR A 133 -14.11 4.53 5.69
CA THR A 133 -13.69 4.57 4.26
C THR A 133 -12.24 4.13 4.07
N GLY A 134 -11.37 4.38 5.04
CA GLY A 134 -9.97 3.94 5.05
C GLY A 134 -9.05 4.69 4.07
N ASN A 135 -9.49 5.85 3.58
CA ASN A 135 -8.67 6.82 2.83
C ASN A 135 -9.14 8.23 3.21
N TYR A 136 -8.21 9.12 3.49
CA TYR A 136 -8.50 10.49 3.94
C TYR A 136 -9.37 11.29 2.96
N VAL A 137 -9.18 11.11 1.65
CA VAL A 137 -9.94 11.86 0.63
C VAL A 137 -11.41 11.47 0.67
N TYR A 138 -11.70 10.18 0.84
CA TYR A 138 -13.06 9.67 1.03
C TYR A 138 -13.65 10.10 2.38
N GLU A 139 -12.88 10.03 3.47
CA GLU A 139 -13.31 10.49 4.79
C GLU A 139 -13.76 11.96 4.77
N LYS A 140 -12.94 12.83 4.17
CA LYS A 140 -13.26 14.26 4.01
C LYS A 140 -14.52 14.47 3.18
N ALA A 141 -14.66 13.76 2.05
CA ALA A 141 -15.84 13.86 1.20
C ALA A 141 -17.12 13.41 1.92
N VAL A 142 -17.07 12.33 2.70
CA VAL A 142 -18.23 11.85 3.46
C VAL A 142 -18.61 12.85 4.58
N MET A 143 -17.64 13.50 5.20
CA MET A 143 -17.91 14.57 6.17
C MET A 143 -18.57 15.80 5.51
N GLU A 144 -18.11 16.21 4.33
CA GLU A 144 -18.75 17.29 3.55
C GLU A 144 -20.17 16.90 3.09
N MET A 145 -20.38 15.64 2.74
CA MET A 145 -21.72 15.11 2.45
C MET A 145 -22.63 15.15 3.67
N ARG A 146 -22.13 14.77 4.85
CA ARG A 146 -22.87 14.86 6.11
C ARG A 146 -23.34 16.28 6.40
N GLU A 147 -22.44 17.25 6.26
CA GLU A 147 -22.79 18.67 6.44
C GLU A 147 -23.89 19.09 5.48
N SER A 148 -23.77 18.74 4.19
CA SER A 148 -24.76 19.04 3.16
C SER A 148 -26.13 18.40 3.47
N VAL A 149 -26.14 17.14 3.91
CA VAL A 149 -27.38 16.42 4.26
C VAL A 149 -28.01 17.00 5.54
N SER A 150 -27.20 17.46 6.49
CA SER A 150 -27.69 18.06 7.74
C SER A 150 -28.47 19.36 7.52
N ILE A 151 -28.17 20.09 6.43
CA ILE A 151 -28.89 21.30 6.02
C ILE A 151 -30.06 21.01 5.05
N GLY A 152 -30.39 19.73 4.84
CA GLY A 152 -31.55 19.29 4.04
C GLY A 152 -31.25 18.96 2.58
N GLN A 153 -29.98 18.93 2.15
CA GLN A 153 -29.62 18.51 0.79
C GLN A 153 -29.82 17.00 0.62
N GLN A 154 -30.27 16.56 -0.55
CA GLN A 154 -30.36 15.13 -0.87
C GLN A 154 -28.96 14.49 -0.92
N LEU A 155 -28.86 13.26 -0.40
CA LEU A 155 -27.61 12.51 -0.32
C LEU A 155 -26.99 12.24 -1.70
N ASN A 156 -27.80 11.86 -2.68
CA ASN A 156 -27.37 11.63 -4.06
C ASN A 156 -26.66 12.87 -4.66
N PHE A 157 -27.16 14.07 -4.41
CA PHE A 157 -26.58 15.32 -4.90
C PHE A 157 -25.28 15.66 -4.17
N ALA A 158 -25.23 15.42 -2.85
CA ALA A 158 -24.00 15.55 -2.08
C ALA A 158 -22.91 14.58 -2.56
N MET A 159 -23.26 13.34 -2.91
CA MET A 159 -22.33 12.35 -3.47
C MET A 159 -21.78 12.81 -4.83
N ARG A 160 -22.63 13.31 -5.73
CA ARG A 160 -22.20 13.82 -7.06
C ARG A 160 -21.17 14.94 -6.93
N LYS A 161 -21.36 15.86 -5.98
CA LYS A 161 -20.45 17.00 -5.77
C LYS A 161 -19.01 16.56 -5.44
N SER A 162 -18.83 15.39 -4.83
CA SER A 162 -17.51 14.89 -4.45
C SER A 162 -16.68 14.34 -5.61
N ASN A 163 -17.29 13.93 -6.74
CA ASN A 163 -16.64 13.25 -7.86
C ASN A 163 -15.83 11.97 -7.50
N LEU A 164 -16.06 11.38 -6.32
CA LEU A 164 -15.35 10.17 -5.85
C LEU A 164 -16.17 8.87 -5.99
N PHE A 165 -17.49 9.00 -6.09
CA PHE A 165 -18.41 7.88 -6.18
C PHE A 165 -18.78 7.63 -7.65
N PRO A 166 -18.70 6.38 -8.15
CA PRO A 166 -19.17 6.04 -9.48
C PRO A 166 -20.67 6.33 -9.63
N ASP A 167 -21.11 6.75 -10.82
CA ASP A 167 -22.51 7.09 -11.09
C ASP A 167 -23.50 5.99 -10.71
N MET A 168 -23.13 4.73 -10.93
CA MET A 168 -23.93 3.57 -10.55
C MET A 168 -24.26 3.57 -9.05
N VAL A 169 -23.28 3.87 -8.19
CA VAL A 169 -23.48 3.91 -6.73
C VAL A 169 -24.40 5.06 -6.35
N ILE A 170 -24.24 6.21 -7.00
CA ILE A 170 -25.07 7.40 -6.75
C ILE A 170 -26.52 7.14 -7.14
N GLN A 171 -26.76 6.44 -8.26
CA GLN A 171 -28.10 6.10 -8.73
C GLN A 171 -28.82 5.12 -7.81
N MET A 172 -28.11 4.22 -7.15
CA MET A 172 -28.73 3.28 -6.18
C MET A 172 -29.21 3.96 -4.90
N VAL A 173 -28.75 5.18 -4.62
CA VAL A 173 -29.09 5.98 -3.42
C VAL A 173 -30.15 7.04 -3.73
N ALA A 174 -30.34 7.38 -5.01
CA ALA A 174 -31.32 8.36 -5.48
C ALA A 174 -32.74 7.81 -5.42
#